data_AF-A0A6P4EDG5-F1
#
_entry.id   AF-A0A6P4EDG5-F1
#
_cell.length_a   1.000
_cell.length_b   1.000
_cell.length_c   1.000
_cell.angle_alpha   90.00
_cell.angle_beta   90.00
_cell.angle_gamma   90.00
#
_symmetry.space_group_name_H-M   'P 1'
#
loop_
_entity.id
_entity.type
_entity.pdbx_description
1 polymer ?
#
loop_
_entity_poly.entity_id
_entity_poly.type
_entity_poly.pdbx_seq_one_letter_code
_entity_poly.pdbx_strand_id
1 'polypeptide(L)'
;MVSQLTFDFVVDSIVCLPDSVLAFHKHGMQGKSLRNGEVTQEIKDMSRTYRLLGSDKVVALESQLLRTGSLGSEEGHDLYILAGHEASY
;
A
#
# COMPACT_ATOMS: atom_id res chain seq x y z
N MET A 1 11.93 -5.98 -18.36
CA MET A 1 10.99 -6.54 -17.37
C MET A 1 11.84 -7.24 -16.34
N VAL A 2 11.68 -6.84 -15.09
CA VAL A 2 12.41 -7.43 -13.97
C VAL A 2 11.80 -8.80 -13.69
N SER A 3 12.64 -9.83 -13.53
CA SER A 3 12.18 -11.20 -13.24
C SER A 3 11.95 -11.44 -11.74
N GLN A 4 12.43 -10.53 -10.89
CA GLN A 4 12.33 -10.62 -9.43
C GLN A 4 12.25 -9.22 -8.82
N LEU A 5 11.31 -9.02 -7.89
CA LEU A 5 11.22 -7.84 -7.04
C LEU A 5 11.50 -8.27 -5.60
N THR A 6 12.47 -7.61 -4.96
CA THR A 6 12.84 -7.89 -3.57
C THR A 6 12.28 -6.80 -2.67
N PHE A 7 11.59 -7.17 -1.59
CA PHE A 7 11.08 -6.25 -0.57
C PHE A 7 11.80 -6.54 0.75
N ASP A 8 12.33 -5.50 1.40
CA ASP A 8 13.10 -5.62 2.66
C ASP A 8 12.19 -5.70 3.90
N PHE A 9 10.99 -6.25 3.74
CA PHE A 9 9.98 -6.34 4.80
C PHE A 9 9.07 -7.54 4.60
N VAL A 10 8.35 -7.91 5.66
CA VAL A 10 7.32 -8.95 5.59
C VAL A 10 6.12 -8.41 4.83
N VAL A 11 5.90 -8.96 3.64
CA VAL A 11 4.75 -8.63 2.80
C VAL A 11 3.53 -9.37 3.32
N ASP A 12 2.49 -8.62 3.65
CA ASP A 12 1.20 -9.15 4.11
C ASP A 12 0.28 -9.45 2.92
N SER A 13 0.25 -8.55 1.95
CA SER A 13 -0.55 -8.68 0.72
C SER A 13 0.19 -8.08 -0.47
N ILE A 14 -0.08 -8.57 -1.68
CA ILE A 14 0.46 -8.01 -2.92
C ILE A 14 -0.67 -7.69 -3.89
N VAL A 15 -0.49 -6.61 -4.65
CA VAL A 15 -1.34 -6.26 -5.78
C VAL A 15 -0.48 -6.09 -7.01
N CYS A 16 -0.79 -6.85 -8.04
CA CYS A 16 -0.16 -6.73 -9.36
C CYS A 16 -0.92 -5.70 -10.20
N LEU A 17 -0.20 -4.65 -10.62
CA LEU A 17 -0.65 -3.66 -11.58
C LEU A 17 -0.01 -3.92 -12.95
N PRO A 18 -0.48 -3.31 -14.04
CA PRO A 18 0.03 -3.58 -15.39
C PRO A 18 1.54 -3.29 -15.57
N ASP A 19 2.07 -2.24 -14.92
CA ASP A 19 3.48 -1.83 -15.02
C ASP A 19 4.23 -1.92 -13.67
N SER A 20 3.55 -2.29 -12.59
CA SER A 20 4.13 -2.27 -11.24
C SER A 20 3.51 -3.31 -10.31
N VAL A 21 4.14 -3.55 -9.17
CA VAL A 21 3.62 -4.41 -8.09
C VAL A 21 3.64 -3.60 -6.80
N LEU A 22 2.51 -3.57 -6.11
CA LEU A 22 2.38 -3.00 -4.77
C LEU A 22 2.47 -4.12 -3.74
N ALA A 23 3.43 -4.02 -2.83
CA ALA A 23 3.55 -4.89 -1.67
C ALA A 23 3.11 -4.14 -0.42
N PHE A 24 2.10 -4.69 0.26
CA PHE A 24 1.55 -4.15 1.49
C PHE A 24 2.23 -4.80 2.68
N HIS A 25 2.50 -4.00 3.70
CA HIS A 25 2.97 -4.47 5.00
C HIS A 25 2.14 -3.80 6.09
N LYS A 26 2.26 -4.30 7.32
CA LYS A 26 1.46 -3.82 8.45
C LYS A 26 1.45 -2.29 8.62
N HIS A 27 2.52 -1.61 8.26
CA HIS A 27 2.73 -0.18 8.49
C HIS A 27 2.77 0.63 7.19
N GLY A 28 2.26 0.08 6.08
CA GLY A 28 2.26 0.81 4.81
C GLY A 28 2.30 -0.08 3.57
N MET A 29 2.88 0.46 2.50
CA MET A 29 3.02 -0.23 1.23
C MET A 29 4.23 0.26 0.45
N GLN A 30 4.77 -0.59 -0.43
CA GLN A 30 5.83 -0.22 -1.37
C GLN A 30 5.45 -0.70 -2.77
N GLY A 31 5.33 0.24 -3.70
CA GLY A 31 5.17 0.00 -5.12
C GLY A 31 6.50 -0.02 -5.86
N LYS A 32 6.74 -1.08 -6.64
CA LYS A 32 7.92 -1.19 -7.51
C LYS A 32 7.50 -1.39 -8.96
N SER A 33 8.15 -0.71 -9.91
CA SER A 33 7.89 -0.92 -11.33
C SER A 33 8.41 -2.29 -11.78
N LEU A 34 7.60 -3.02 -12.54
CA LEU A 34 7.98 -4.27 -13.21
C LEU A 34 9.01 -4.04 -14.33
N ARG A 35 9.22 -2.78 -14.73
CA ARG A 35 10.07 -2.43 -15.86
C ARG A 35 11.55 -2.46 -15.49
N ASN A 36 11.91 -1.82 -14.38
CA ASN A 36 13.27 -1.62 -13.86
C ASN A 36 13.46 -2.10 -12.40
N GLY A 37 12.38 -2.43 -11.69
CA GLY A 37 12.42 -2.80 -10.28
C GLY A 37 12.53 -1.63 -9.30
N GLU A 38 12.48 -0.38 -9.81
CA GLU A 38 12.60 0.82 -8.99
C GLU A 38 11.35 1.06 -8.16
N VAL A 39 11.54 1.62 -6.98
CA VAL A 39 10.44 2.02 -6.08
C VAL A 39 9.75 3.23 -6.67
N THR A 40 8.53 3.04 -7.16
CA THR A 40 7.71 4.14 -7.72
C THR A 40 6.85 4.78 -6.65
N GLN A 41 6.48 4.03 -5.61
CA GLN A 41 5.65 4.51 -4.52
C GLN A 41 6.07 3.86 -3.20
N GLU A 42 6.06 4.62 -2.12
CA GLU A 42 6.29 4.09 -0.78
C GLU A 42 5.43 4.86 0.22
N ILE A 43 4.67 4.14 1.03
CA ILE A 43 3.98 4.64 2.21
C ILE A 43 4.53 3.83 3.37
N LYS A 44 5.07 4.51 4.37
CA LYS A 44 5.57 3.87 5.59
C LYS A 44 5.26 4.76 6.77
N ASP A 45 4.28 4.35 7.57
CA ASP A 45 3.88 5.05 8.78
C ASP A 45 3.79 4.05 9.93
N MET A 46 4.77 4.09 10.84
CA MET A 46 4.82 3.19 11.99
C MET A 46 3.79 3.55 13.07
N SER A 47 3.14 4.72 12.97
CA SER A 47 2.07 5.13 13.87
C SER A 47 0.71 4.59 13.41
N ARG A 48 0.63 3.96 12.24
CA ARG A 48 -0.62 3.49 11.63
C ARG A 48 -0.49 2.04 11.16
N THR A 49 -1.57 1.28 11.29
CA THR A 49 -1.70 0.00 10.60
C THR A 49 -2.48 0.17 9.32
N TYR A 50 -1.99 -0.43 8.24
CA TYR A 50 -2.66 -0.41 6.95
C TYR A 50 -3.28 -1.77 6.66
N ARG A 51 -4.51 -1.75 6.13
CA ARG A 51 -5.24 -2.94 5.71
C ARG A 51 -5.79 -2.75 4.30
N LEU A 52 -5.49 -3.70 3.43
CA LEU A 52 -6.06 -3.75 2.09
C LEU A 52 -7.55 -4.10 2.19
N LEU A 53 -8.42 -3.22 1.67
CA LEU A 53 -9.86 -3.42 1.62
C LEU A 53 -10.31 -4.05 0.29
N GLY A 54 -9.62 -3.72 -0.81
CA GLY A 54 -9.92 -4.26 -2.13
C GLY A 54 -8.93 -3.77 -3.18
N SER A 55 -8.81 -4.54 -4.26
CA SER A 55 -7.83 -4.30 -5.34
C SER A 55 -8.37 -4.58 -6.74
N ASP A 56 -9.70 -4.61 -6.90
CA ASP A 56 -10.35 -5.02 -8.16
C ASP A 56 -10.14 -4.00 -9.29
N LYS A 57 -10.62 -2.77 -9.10
CA LYS A 57 -10.42 -1.64 -10.04
C LYS A 57 -9.58 -0.52 -9.44
N VAL A 58 -9.68 -0.35 -8.14
CA VAL A 58 -8.91 0.60 -7.35
C VAL A 58 -8.36 -0.12 -6.15
N VAL A 59 -7.16 0.27 -5.75
CA VAL A 59 -6.53 -0.30 -4.57
C VAL A 59 -6.93 0.56 -3.38
N ALA A 60 -7.87 0.05 -2.58
CA ALA A 60 -8.39 0.73 -1.40
C ALA A 60 -7.67 0.22 -0.16
N LEU A 61 -7.09 1.13 0.61
CA LEU A 61 -6.47 0.86 1.90
C LEU A 61 -7.16 1.64 2.99
N GLU A 62 -7.41 0.96 4.10
CA GLU A 62 -7.70 1.60 5.36
C GLU A 62 -6.40 1.80 6.13
N SER A 63 -6.21 2.96 6.73
CA SER A 63 -5.22 3.16 7.78
C SER A 63 -5.90 3.42 9.11
N GLN A 64 -5.43 2.73 10.15
CA GLN A 64 -5.91 2.87 11.52
C GLN A 64 -4.74 3.35 12.39
N LEU A 65 -4.97 4.40 13.18
CA LEU A 65 -3.93 4.97 14.04
C LEU A 65 -3.65 4.06 15.26
N LEU A 66 -2.40 3.64 15.42
CA LEU A 66 -1.89 2.94 16.60
C LEU A 66 -1.63 3.96 17.73
N ARG A 67 -2.68 4.47 18.40
CA ARG A 67 -2.51 5.24 19.66
C ARG A 67 -2.79 4.34 20.85
N THR A 68 -1.72 3.98 21.56
CA THR A 68 -1.78 3.37 22.89
C THR A 68 -2.28 4.40 23.91
N GLY A 69 -3.55 4.26 24.31
CA GLY A 69 -4.10 4.82 25.55
C GLY A 69 -4.36 6.32 25.55
N SER A 70 -5.63 6.70 25.39
CA SER A 70 -6.35 7.68 26.22
C SER A 70 -7.79 7.76 25.71
N LEU A 71 -8.75 7.59 26.62
CA LEU A 71 -10.18 7.78 26.39
C LEU A 71 -10.43 9.15 25.75
N GLY A 72 -10.87 9.19 24.50
CA GLY A 72 -11.13 10.44 23.79
C GLY A 72 -11.41 10.24 22.30
N SER A 73 -12.59 9.67 22.00
CA SER A 73 -13.47 9.95 20.86
C SER A 73 -12.94 10.24 19.43
N GLU A 74 -11.69 9.93 19.07
CA GLU A 74 -11.18 10.19 17.71
C GLU A 74 -10.43 8.96 17.15
N GLU A 75 -11.12 7.82 17.06
CA GLU A 75 -10.70 6.66 16.26
C GLU A 75 -10.80 7.02 14.77
N GLY A 76 -9.82 7.77 14.27
CA GLY A 76 -9.75 8.17 12.87
C GLY A 76 -9.33 6.99 12.00
N HIS A 77 -10.26 6.48 11.19
CA HIS A 77 -9.96 5.60 10.06
C HIS A 77 -9.78 6.45 8.80
N ASP A 78 -8.59 6.44 8.22
CA ASP A 78 -8.32 7.14 6.97
C ASP A 78 -8.41 6.16 5.80
N LEU A 79 -9.22 6.48 4.79
CA LEU A 79 -9.35 5.70 3.57
C LEU A 79 -8.44 6.26 2.47
N TYR A 80 -7.50 5.45 2.03
CA TYR A 80 -6.63 5.73 0.90
C TYR A 80 -7.11 4.97 -0.33
N ILE A 81 -7.40 5.70 -1.42
CA ILE A 81 -7.74 5.11 -2.71
C ILE A 81 -6.59 5.36 -3.67
N LEU A 82 -5.84 4.31 -3.99
CA LEU A 82 -4.84 4.32 -5.05
C LEU A 82 -5.55 3.96 -6.35
N ALA A 83 -5.90 4.99 -7.12
CA ALA A 83 -6.32 4.82 -8.50
C ALA A 83 -5.07 4.73 -9.38
N GLY A 84 -4.93 3.65 -10.14
CA GLY A 84 -3.96 3.60 -11.23
C GLY A 84 -4.36 4.62 -12.31
N HIS A 85 -3.37 5.28 -12.92
CA HIS A 85 -3.62 5.98 -14.17
C HIS A 85 -3.85 4.90 -15.23
N GLU A 86 -5.11 4.58 -15.53
CA GLU A 86 -5.45 4.00 -16.82
C GLU A 86 -5.21 5.12 -17.83
N ALA A 87 -3.98 5.23 -18.34
CA ALA A 87 -3.73 6.03 -19.53
C ALA A 87 -4.50 5.35 -20.67
N SER A 88 -5.74 5.79 -20.90
CA SER A 88 -6.51 5.48 -22.09
C SER A 88 -5.63 5.76 -23.30
N TYR A 89 -5.27 4.71 -24.04
CA TYR A 89 -4.71 4.81 -25.37
C TYR A 89 -5.83 4.72 -26.40
#